data_AF-A0A940U3I2-F1
#
_entry.id   AF-A0A940U3I2-F1
#
_cell.length_a   1.000
_cell.length_b   1.000
_cell.length_c   1.000
_cell.angle_alpha   90.00
_cell.angle_beta   90.00
_cell.angle_gamma   90.00
#
_symmetry.space_group_name_H-M   'P 1'
#
loop_
_entity.id
_entity.type
_entity.pdbx_description
1 polymer ?
#
loop_
_entity_poly.entity_id
_entity_poly.type
_entity_poly.pdbx_seq_one_letter_code
_entity_poly.pdbx_strand_id
1 'polypeptide(L)'
;MKRKRIWGIFISAVVLAGFLVTLGLAAYSSHQNDQDVRNFLSVYPFAQFTKLDDCSLCHPGGTSSGKSYGSCDYCHITYGLAPPHGQVPLNPYGQAYKNAGRNESAVRAIEQSDSDGDRYSNLAEIQGLSFPWDPLDYPGLKKAPAVAMNMERILKLTDHSQLLLSNASKSTDNYARYRGVKIKDLLQHVGLRPEATQITVFAPDGFSKTFPIDAPDPQTPSAIQYDVMGPYPFGYYYGGLDFVEYNYYPGYFYDGHIIRDRLYMMLGYLRDGDPLDKGKLVPDPKNPGRLVLEGEGPYRLVLPQKIAGGPDRPSTAPRVGDGWDYDPLKDHNAGSSVRSVTAIRVEPLPAETTDFNWTESG
;
A
#
# COMPACT_ATOMS: atom_id res chain seq x y z
N MET A 1 25.80 -13.80 -42.53
CA MET A 1 24.57 -13.32 -41.84
C MET A 1 24.55 -13.52 -40.31
N LYS A 2 25.69 -13.53 -39.59
CA LYS A 2 25.71 -13.74 -38.11
C LYS A 2 26.19 -12.54 -37.26
N ARG A 3 26.82 -11.51 -37.85
CA ARG A 3 27.35 -10.36 -37.09
C ARG A 3 26.32 -9.25 -36.76
N LYS A 4 25.25 -9.10 -37.56
CA LYS A 4 24.24 -8.03 -37.36
C LYS A 4 23.26 -8.29 -36.20
N ARG A 5 23.08 -9.54 -35.75
CA ARG A 5 22.16 -9.89 -34.65
C ARG A 5 22.71 -9.58 -33.26
N ILE A 6 24.03 -9.58 -33.08
CA ILE A 6 24.67 -9.35 -31.76
C ILE A 6 24.66 -7.86 -31.39
N TRP A 7 24.79 -6.97 -32.37
CA TRP A 7 24.74 -5.52 -32.15
C TRP A 7 23.36 -5.00 -31.75
N GLY A 8 22.28 -5.58 -32.30
CA GLY A 8 20.91 -5.20 -31.92
C GLY A 8 20.59 -5.54 -30.46
N ILE A 9 21.07 -6.67 -29.95
CA ILE A 9 20.84 -7.11 -28.56
C ILE A 9 21.58 -6.21 -27.56
N PHE A 10 22.80 -5.77 -27.89
CA PHE A 10 23.58 -4.87 -27.03
C PHE A 10 22.98 -3.46 -26.96
N ILE A 11 22.50 -2.91 -28.08
CA ILE A 11 21.86 -1.59 -28.11
C ILE A 11 20.54 -1.61 -27.34
N SER A 12 19.73 -2.68 -27.48
CA SER A 12 18.49 -2.83 -26.71
C SER A 12 18.73 -2.96 -25.20
N ALA A 13 19.79 -3.64 -24.76
CA ALA A 13 20.14 -3.76 -23.34
C ALA A 13 20.62 -2.42 -22.74
N VAL A 14 21.39 -1.62 -23.49
CA VAL A 14 21.87 -0.31 -23.04
C VAL A 14 20.73 0.72 -22.99
N VAL A 15 19.80 0.69 -23.94
CA VAL A 15 18.61 1.57 -23.93
C VAL A 15 17.64 1.20 -22.80
N LEU A 16 17.46 -0.09 -22.51
CA LEU A 16 16.62 -0.55 -21.38
C LEU A 16 17.25 -0.19 -20.01
N ALA A 17 18.57 -0.30 -19.88
CA ALA A 17 19.28 0.14 -18.68
C ALA A 17 19.23 1.67 -18.51
N GLY A 18 19.34 2.44 -19.59
CA GLY A 18 19.20 3.91 -19.56
C GLY A 18 17.81 4.38 -19.13
N PHE A 19 16.74 3.69 -19.57
CA PHE A 19 15.36 4.04 -19.19
C PHE A 19 15.03 3.73 -17.72
N LEU A 20 15.60 2.65 -17.16
CA LEU A 20 15.44 2.32 -15.73
C LEU A 20 16.15 3.32 -14.82
N VAL A 21 17.30 3.86 -15.23
CA VAL A 21 18.00 4.93 -14.49
C VAL A 21 17.19 6.23 -14.50
N THR A 22 16.51 6.58 -15.60
CA THR A 22 15.74 7.83 -15.69
C THR A 22 14.47 7.87 -14.83
N LEU A 23 13.81 6.73 -14.59
CA LEU A 23 12.62 6.68 -13.73
C LEU A 23 12.98 6.74 -12.24
N GLY A 24 14.10 6.14 -11.83
CA GLY A 24 14.63 6.31 -10.46
C GLY A 24 15.08 7.75 -10.18
N LEU A 25 15.56 8.48 -11.20
CA LEU A 25 15.99 9.88 -11.05
C LEU A 25 14.84 10.87 -10.85
N ALA A 26 13.62 10.59 -11.33
CA ALA A 26 12.51 11.54 -11.24
C ALA A 26 11.92 11.63 -9.83
N ALA A 27 11.78 10.50 -9.11
CA ALA A 27 11.44 10.48 -7.68
C ALA A 27 12.60 11.01 -6.82
N TYR A 28 13.84 10.71 -7.22
CA TYR A 28 15.03 11.26 -6.55
C TYR A 28 15.18 12.79 -6.74
N SER A 29 14.64 13.35 -7.84
CA SER A 29 14.78 14.77 -8.17
C SER A 29 13.97 15.71 -7.26
N SER A 30 12.97 15.23 -6.51
CA SER A 30 12.27 16.05 -5.51
C SER A 30 13.11 16.33 -4.26
N HIS A 31 14.03 15.44 -3.88
CA HIS A 31 14.92 15.62 -2.72
C HIS A 31 16.11 16.54 -3.01
N GLN A 32 16.61 16.56 -4.26
CA GLN A 32 17.79 17.36 -4.62
C GLN A 32 17.61 18.87 -4.37
N ASN A 33 16.36 19.35 -4.31
CA ASN A 33 16.06 20.75 -4.05
C ASN A 33 15.88 21.10 -2.57
N ASP A 34 15.77 20.11 -1.67
CA ASP A 34 15.65 20.34 -0.24
C ASP A 34 17.00 20.73 0.40
N GLN A 35 17.03 21.87 1.08
CA GLN A 35 18.27 22.38 1.68
C GLN A 35 18.68 21.58 2.93
N ASP A 36 17.73 21.01 3.67
CA ASP A 36 18.03 20.29 4.90
C ASP A 36 18.65 18.92 4.60
N VAL A 37 18.09 18.20 3.62
CA VAL A 37 18.69 16.96 3.11
C VAL A 37 20.08 17.25 2.53
N ARG A 38 20.27 18.34 1.78
CA ARG A 38 21.61 18.73 1.29
C ARG A 38 22.60 19.00 2.42
N ASN A 39 22.20 19.74 3.46
CA ASN A 39 23.05 20.00 4.62
C ASN A 39 23.44 18.70 5.33
N PHE A 40 22.48 17.78 5.47
CA PHE A 40 22.72 16.46 6.05
C PHE A 40 23.71 15.63 5.22
N LEU A 41 23.47 15.49 3.92
CA LEU A 41 24.34 14.71 3.02
C LEU A 41 25.73 15.32 2.84
N SER A 42 25.88 16.64 3.00
CA SER A 42 27.18 17.30 3.04
C SER A 42 28.02 16.82 4.23
N VAL A 43 27.37 16.61 5.38
CA VAL A 43 28.00 16.10 6.59
C VAL A 43 28.20 14.58 6.56
N TYR A 44 27.23 13.83 6.02
CA TYR A 44 27.25 12.37 5.91
C TYR A 44 26.99 11.87 4.48
N PRO A 45 27.98 11.98 3.57
CA PRO A 45 27.82 11.55 2.17
C PRO A 45 27.48 10.07 2.00
N PHE A 46 27.84 9.22 2.98
CA PHE A 46 27.54 7.78 2.93
C PHE A 46 26.05 7.46 3.08
N ALA A 47 25.26 8.40 3.60
CA ALA A 47 23.82 8.23 3.77
C ALA A 47 23.05 8.45 2.46
N GLN A 48 23.72 8.90 1.39
CA GLN A 48 23.12 9.06 0.08
C GLN A 48 22.56 7.72 -0.44
N PHE A 49 21.37 7.75 -1.03
CA PHE A 49 20.62 6.57 -1.50
C PHE A 49 20.26 5.56 -0.40
N THR A 50 20.22 6.01 0.86
CA THR A 50 19.70 5.24 1.99
C THR A 50 18.37 5.83 2.44
N LYS A 51 17.71 5.20 3.41
CA LYS A 51 16.45 5.71 3.97
C LYS A 51 16.58 7.07 4.68
N LEU A 52 17.81 7.51 4.98
CA LEU A 52 18.09 8.83 5.58
C LEU A 52 18.25 9.95 4.54
N ASP A 53 18.31 9.61 3.25
CA ASP A 53 18.32 10.55 2.12
C ASP A 53 16.89 10.89 1.70
N ASP A 54 16.11 11.38 2.67
CA ASP A 54 14.68 11.63 2.49
C ASP A 54 14.17 12.73 3.44
N CYS A 55 13.04 13.35 3.08
CA CYS A 55 12.38 14.36 3.92
C CYS A 55 11.96 13.82 5.28
N SER A 56 11.71 12.51 5.39
CA SER A 56 11.36 11.85 6.64
C SER A 56 12.39 12.01 7.73
N LEU A 57 13.66 12.31 7.39
CA LEU A 57 14.70 12.57 8.37
C LEU A 57 14.33 13.72 9.30
N CYS A 58 13.72 14.79 8.79
CA CYS A 58 13.36 15.98 9.56
C CYS A 58 11.85 16.17 9.72
N HIS A 59 11.05 15.59 8.84
CA HIS A 59 9.61 15.83 8.76
C HIS A 59 8.83 14.55 9.02
N PRO A 60 7.74 14.60 9.80
CA PRO A 60 6.89 13.44 9.98
C PRO A 60 5.96 13.28 8.78
N GLY A 61 5.58 12.03 8.50
CA GLY A 61 4.32 11.75 7.81
C GLY A 61 3.10 12.23 8.59
N GLY A 62 1.92 11.99 8.07
CA GLY A 62 0.69 12.44 8.72
C GLY A 62 -0.57 11.84 8.17
N THR A 63 -1.70 12.17 8.80
CA THR A 63 -3.02 11.70 8.37
C THR A 63 -3.79 12.83 7.73
N SER A 64 -4.26 12.65 6.51
CA SER A 64 -5.16 13.57 5.81
C SER A 64 -6.38 12.82 5.27
N SER A 65 -7.58 13.36 5.48
CA SER A 65 -8.84 12.73 5.03
C SER A 65 -8.98 11.25 5.43
N GLY A 66 -8.51 10.87 6.62
CA GLY A 66 -8.57 9.50 7.14
C GLY A 66 -7.57 8.52 6.50
N LYS A 67 -6.58 9.00 5.74
CA LYS A 67 -5.49 8.20 5.19
C LYS A 67 -4.16 8.68 5.75
N SER A 68 -3.28 7.75 6.09
CA SER A 68 -1.90 8.03 6.46
C SER A 68 -1.03 8.17 5.21
N TYR A 69 -0.11 9.12 5.25
CA TYR A 69 0.80 9.48 4.17
C TYR A 69 2.21 9.61 4.74
N GLY A 70 3.21 9.29 3.92
CA GLY A 70 4.59 9.63 4.22
C GLY A 70 4.83 11.14 4.28
N SER A 71 6.00 11.55 4.74
CA SER A 71 6.42 12.93 4.95
C SER A 71 6.27 13.79 3.69
N CYS A 72 6.72 13.30 2.53
CA CYS A 72 6.61 13.99 1.25
C CYS A 72 5.15 14.18 0.83
N ASP A 73 4.38 13.10 0.79
CA ASP A 73 2.96 13.14 0.37
C ASP A 73 2.13 13.98 1.32
N TYR A 74 2.34 13.81 2.63
CA TYR A 74 1.67 14.61 3.65
C TYR A 74 1.98 16.09 3.47
N CYS A 75 3.24 16.44 3.23
CA CYS A 75 3.65 17.81 2.95
C CYS A 75 2.95 18.35 1.70
N HIS A 76 3.02 17.64 0.57
CA HIS A 76 2.47 18.11 -0.70
C HIS A 76 0.94 18.22 -0.71
N ILE A 77 0.25 17.29 -0.05
CA ILE A 77 -1.21 17.32 0.08
C ILE A 77 -1.64 18.46 1.00
N THR A 78 -0.87 18.76 2.05
CA THR A 78 -1.26 19.73 3.08
C THR A 78 -0.84 21.16 2.73
N TYR A 79 0.37 21.33 2.18
CA TYR A 79 1.02 22.63 1.94
C TYR A 79 1.24 22.95 0.46
N GLY A 80 0.85 22.05 -0.45
CA GLY A 80 1.03 22.20 -1.89
C GLY A 80 2.46 21.88 -2.37
N LEU A 81 2.62 21.78 -3.69
CA LEU A 81 3.89 21.44 -4.36
C LEU A 81 4.81 22.65 -4.60
N ALA A 82 4.26 23.87 -4.57
CA ALA A 82 5.00 25.07 -4.91
C ALA A 82 5.50 25.79 -3.64
N PRO A 83 6.80 26.15 -3.56
CA PRO A 83 7.28 27.02 -2.49
C PRO A 83 6.71 28.44 -2.62
N PRO A 84 6.68 29.22 -1.52
CA PRO A 84 7.08 28.83 -0.17
C PRO A 84 6.02 27.97 0.53
N HIS A 85 6.44 26.88 1.16
CA HIS A 85 5.60 26.14 2.09
C HIS A 85 5.54 26.92 3.41
N GLY A 86 4.40 26.87 4.11
CA GLY A 86 4.24 27.49 5.42
C GLY A 86 5.10 26.81 6.50
N GLN A 87 4.70 26.92 7.77
CA GLN A 87 5.35 26.14 8.82
C GLN A 87 4.98 24.65 8.66
N VAL A 88 5.91 23.87 8.12
CA VAL A 88 5.82 22.41 8.03
C VAL A 88 6.24 21.80 9.38
N PRO A 89 5.47 20.85 9.94
CA PRO A 89 5.82 20.13 11.17
C PRO A 89 7.18 19.46 11.07
N LEU A 90 7.88 19.37 12.21
CA LEU A 90 9.16 18.68 12.34
C LEU A 90 9.00 17.50 13.31
N ASN A 91 9.70 16.42 13.00
CA ASN A 91 9.88 15.31 13.94
C ASN A 91 10.91 15.72 15.02
N PRO A 92 11.14 14.91 16.07
CA PRO A 92 12.08 15.26 17.14
C PRO A 92 13.51 15.60 16.67
N TYR A 93 14.07 14.84 15.72
CA TYR A 93 15.38 15.13 15.12
C TYR A 93 15.39 16.46 14.36
N GLY A 94 14.41 16.66 13.47
CA GLY A 94 14.25 17.90 12.71
C GLY A 94 14.08 19.12 13.61
N GLN A 95 13.38 18.96 14.74
CA GLN A 95 13.22 20.01 15.73
C GLN A 95 14.54 20.33 16.45
N ALA A 96 15.34 19.32 16.81
CA ALA A 96 16.68 19.51 17.37
C ALA A 96 17.62 20.21 16.38
N TYR A 97 17.64 19.76 15.12
CA TYR A 97 18.40 20.35 14.03
C TYR A 97 18.00 21.82 13.75
N LYS A 98 16.70 22.12 13.76
CA LYS A 98 16.20 23.51 13.66
C LYS A 98 16.68 24.37 14.83
N ASN A 99 16.58 23.86 16.06
CA ASN A 99 17.00 24.59 17.26
C ASN A 99 18.51 24.86 17.28
N ALA A 100 19.31 23.97 16.67
CA ALA A 100 20.75 24.12 16.53
C ALA A 100 21.17 25.03 15.35
N GLY A 101 20.23 25.59 14.59
CA GLY A 101 20.50 26.61 13.56
C GLY A 101 20.32 26.14 12.11
N ARG A 102 19.79 24.94 11.86
CA ARG A 102 19.35 24.44 10.56
C ARG A 102 20.39 24.59 9.43
N ASN A 103 21.62 24.16 9.70
CA ASN A 103 22.77 24.21 8.78
C ASN A 103 23.72 23.01 9.02
N GLU A 104 24.77 22.85 8.21
CA GLU A 104 25.72 21.74 8.36
C GLU A 104 26.35 21.65 9.77
N SER A 105 26.65 22.80 10.40
CA SER A 105 27.15 22.82 11.79
C SER A 105 26.09 22.36 12.78
N ALA A 106 24.80 22.62 12.51
CA ALA A 106 23.68 22.16 13.34
C ALA A 106 23.57 20.63 13.33
N VAL A 107 23.80 19.98 12.19
CA VAL A 107 23.85 18.51 12.07
C VAL A 107 24.92 17.95 13.02
N ARG A 108 26.12 18.54 13.01
CA ARG A 108 27.21 18.14 13.91
C ARG A 108 26.93 18.45 15.37
N ALA A 109 26.27 19.58 15.64
CA ALA A 109 25.99 20.03 17.01
C ALA A 109 25.03 19.10 17.77
N ILE A 110 24.18 18.36 17.06
CA ILE A 110 23.21 17.43 17.66
C ILE A 110 23.67 15.96 17.62
N GLU A 111 24.89 15.66 17.17
CA GLU A 111 25.42 14.29 17.03
C GLU A 111 25.34 13.46 18.32
N GLN A 112 25.56 14.10 19.48
CA GLN A 112 25.57 13.45 20.78
C GLN A 112 24.22 13.52 21.51
N SER A 113 23.23 14.18 20.91
CA SER A 113 21.86 14.20 21.43
C SER A 113 21.17 12.88 21.11
N ASP A 114 20.24 12.49 21.96
CA ASP A 114 19.26 11.43 21.75
C ASP A 114 17.93 12.14 21.45
N SER A 115 17.58 12.22 20.17
CA SER A 115 16.47 13.07 19.73
C SER A 115 15.10 12.44 19.98
N ASP A 116 15.01 11.12 20.06
CA ASP A 116 13.74 10.38 20.22
C ASP A 116 13.60 9.64 21.57
N GLY A 117 14.66 9.61 22.37
CA GLY A 117 14.67 9.08 23.73
C GLY A 117 14.94 7.58 23.82
N ASP A 118 15.48 6.96 22.76
CA ASP A 118 15.72 5.52 22.69
C ASP A 118 17.06 5.07 23.31
N ARG A 119 17.85 6.03 23.80
CA ARG A 119 19.19 5.91 24.42
C ARG A 119 20.35 5.74 23.46
N TYR A 120 20.12 5.85 22.16
CA TYR A 120 21.17 5.98 21.15
C TYR A 120 21.35 7.46 20.81
N SER A 121 22.57 7.83 20.44
CA SER A 121 22.80 9.18 19.95
C SER A 121 22.48 9.26 18.47
N ASN A 122 22.06 10.44 18.01
CA ASN A 122 21.79 10.71 16.60
C ASN A 122 22.94 10.21 15.69
N LEU A 123 24.19 10.42 16.10
CA LEU A 123 25.35 9.94 15.35
C LEU A 123 25.41 8.41 15.24
N ALA A 124 25.11 7.69 16.32
CA ALA A 124 25.10 6.23 16.32
C ALA A 124 24.02 5.69 15.37
N GLU A 125 22.83 6.31 15.40
CA GLU A 125 21.71 5.98 14.53
C GLU A 125 22.03 6.25 13.06
N ILE A 126 22.55 7.44 12.74
CA ILE A 126 22.97 7.82 11.38
C ILE A 126 24.03 6.86 10.84
N GLN A 127 25.02 6.50 11.65
CA GLN A 127 26.03 5.49 11.29
C GLN A 127 25.42 4.09 11.09
N GLY A 128 24.40 3.75 11.87
CA GLY A 128 23.60 2.53 11.75
C GLY A 128 22.55 2.56 10.63
N LEU A 129 22.45 3.66 9.87
CA LEU A 129 21.35 3.90 8.92
C LEU A 129 19.97 3.67 9.54
N SER A 130 19.80 4.20 10.75
CA SER A 130 18.59 4.16 11.58
C SER A 130 18.06 5.60 11.76
N PHE A 131 16.75 5.77 11.92
CA PHE A 131 16.07 7.07 11.95
C PHE A 131 16.19 7.74 13.32
N PRO A 132 16.91 8.88 13.45
CA PRO A 132 17.15 9.53 14.75
C PRO A 132 15.93 10.19 15.44
N TRP A 133 14.75 9.90 14.93
CA TRP A 133 13.48 10.45 15.37
C TRP A 133 12.47 9.35 15.70
N ASP A 134 12.77 8.09 15.36
CA ASP A 134 11.90 6.94 15.54
C ASP A 134 12.51 5.96 16.55
N PRO A 135 12.02 5.92 17.80
CA PRO A 135 12.62 5.12 18.86
C PRO A 135 12.46 3.59 18.64
N LEU A 136 11.79 3.18 17.57
CA LEU A 136 11.67 1.79 17.14
C LEU A 136 12.67 1.41 16.05
N ASP A 137 13.44 2.35 15.51
CA ASP A 137 14.42 2.14 14.47
C ASP A 137 15.80 2.60 14.94
N TYR A 138 16.52 1.69 15.61
CA TYR A 138 17.77 1.97 16.30
C TYR A 138 18.93 1.08 15.83
N PRO A 139 20.19 1.47 16.14
CA PRO A 139 21.39 0.72 15.77
C PRO A 139 21.35 -0.75 16.20
N GLY A 140 21.74 -1.62 15.27
CA GLY A 140 21.86 -3.06 15.51
C GLY A 140 20.63 -3.88 15.11
N LEU A 141 19.52 -3.22 14.73
CA LEU A 141 18.39 -3.91 14.12
C LEU A 141 18.77 -4.57 12.80
N LYS A 142 18.29 -5.79 12.59
CA LYS A 142 18.47 -6.55 11.35
C LYS A 142 17.28 -6.32 10.44
N LYS A 143 17.45 -6.41 9.12
CA LYS A 143 16.29 -6.41 8.22
C LYS A 143 15.39 -7.61 8.52
N ALA A 144 14.09 -7.36 8.64
CA ALA A 144 13.10 -8.42 8.80
C ALA A 144 13.18 -9.42 7.63
N PRO A 145 13.00 -10.73 7.88
CA PRO A 145 12.96 -11.72 6.81
C PRO A 145 11.85 -11.41 5.81
N ALA A 146 12.16 -11.47 4.52
CA ALA A 146 11.21 -11.24 3.45
C ALA A 146 11.24 -12.39 2.43
N VAL A 147 10.07 -12.77 1.92
CA VAL A 147 9.92 -13.80 0.89
C VAL A 147 9.40 -13.15 -0.38
N ALA A 148 10.22 -13.12 -1.42
CA ALA A 148 9.80 -12.61 -2.73
C ALA A 148 8.82 -13.60 -3.40
N MET A 149 7.61 -13.14 -3.70
CA MET A 149 6.56 -13.92 -4.35
C MET A 149 6.23 -13.34 -5.73
N ASN A 150 6.95 -13.79 -6.75
CA ASN A 150 6.63 -13.48 -8.14
C ASN A 150 5.48 -14.37 -8.67
N MET A 151 4.97 -14.06 -9.86
CA MET A 151 3.83 -14.77 -10.44
C MET A 151 4.10 -16.28 -10.58
N GLU A 152 5.32 -16.65 -10.96
CA GLU A 152 5.72 -18.06 -11.06
C GLU A 152 5.59 -18.82 -9.74
N ARG A 153 5.95 -18.20 -8.61
CA ARG A 153 5.80 -18.80 -7.28
C ARG A 153 4.35 -18.85 -6.84
N ILE A 154 3.58 -17.79 -7.09
CA ILE A 154 2.15 -17.73 -6.76
C ILE A 154 1.38 -18.83 -7.52
N LEU A 155 1.66 -19.03 -8.81
CA LEU A 155 1.00 -20.04 -9.63
C LEU A 155 1.34 -21.50 -9.25
N LYS A 156 2.33 -21.74 -8.38
CA LYS A 156 2.64 -23.07 -7.84
C LYS A 156 1.80 -23.43 -6.61
N LEU A 157 1.12 -22.45 -6.01
CA LEU A 157 0.21 -22.67 -4.90
C LEU A 157 -1.14 -23.17 -5.43
N THR A 158 -1.91 -23.82 -4.56
CA THR A 158 -3.28 -24.20 -4.88
C THR A 158 -4.11 -22.96 -5.14
N ASP A 159 -4.70 -22.89 -6.32
CA ASP A 159 -5.56 -21.78 -6.69
C ASP A 159 -6.99 -21.96 -6.15
N HIS A 160 -7.67 -20.84 -6.02
CA HIS A 160 -9.05 -20.74 -5.59
C HIS A 160 -9.78 -19.77 -6.52
N SER A 161 -11.03 -20.08 -6.86
CA SER A 161 -11.91 -19.17 -7.59
C SER A 161 -13.19 -18.93 -6.82
N GLN A 162 -13.64 -17.68 -6.81
CA GLN A 162 -14.88 -17.27 -6.18
C GLN A 162 -15.54 -16.15 -6.97
N LEU A 163 -16.84 -16.28 -7.18
CA LEU A 163 -17.73 -15.20 -7.56
C LEU A 163 -18.22 -14.48 -6.30
N LEU A 164 -18.22 -13.16 -6.30
CA LEU A 164 -18.76 -12.35 -5.21
C LEU A 164 -19.26 -11.00 -5.71
N LEU A 165 -20.11 -10.39 -4.89
CA LEU A 165 -20.45 -8.97 -5.00
C LEU A 165 -19.29 -8.13 -4.44
N SER A 166 -18.77 -7.24 -5.26
CA SER A 166 -17.83 -6.19 -4.87
C SER A 166 -18.64 -4.91 -4.70
N ASN A 167 -19.01 -4.62 -3.45
CA ASN A 167 -19.87 -3.50 -3.07
C ASN A 167 -19.01 -2.30 -2.67
N ALA A 168 -19.24 -1.14 -3.30
CA ALA A 168 -18.39 0.03 -3.20
C ALA A 168 -19.18 1.27 -2.79
N SER A 169 -18.67 2.03 -1.81
CA SER A 169 -19.41 3.19 -1.31
C SER A 169 -19.52 4.35 -2.32
N LYS A 170 -18.56 4.53 -3.23
CA LYS A 170 -18.46 5.70 -4.13
C LYS A 170 -18.42 5.37 -5.62
N SER A 171 -18.40 4.10 -5.97
CA SER A 171 -18.35 3.63 -7.35
C SER A 171 -19.43 2.59 -7.58
N THR A 172 -19.65 2.24 -8.83
CA THR A 172 -20.61 1.20 -9.21
C THR A 172 -20.26 -0.13 -8.55
N ASP A 173 -21.28 -0.81 -8.04
CA ASP A 173 -21.17 -2.18 -7.56
C ASP A 173 -21.01 -3.14 -8.73
N ASN A 174 -20.33 -4.25 -8.50
CA ASN A 174 -20.14 -5.24 -9.54
C ASN A 174 -20.07 -6.67 -9.01
N TYR A 175 -20.55 -7.62 -9.81
CA TYR A 175 -20.19 -9.03 -9.64
C TYR A 175 -18.92 -9.32 -10.42
N ALA A 176 -17.98 -10.00 -9.78
CA ALA A 176 -16.75 -10.44 -10.43
C ALA A 176 -16.34 -11.82 -9.94
N ARG A 177 -15.82 -12.64 -10.86
CA ARG A 177 -15.16 -13.89 -10.54
C ARG A 177 -13.66 -13.66 -10.46
N TYR A 178 -13.10 -13.76 -9.27
CA TYR A 178 -11.65 -13.75 -9.08
C TYR A 178 -11.08 -15.16 -9.09
N ARG A 179 -9.84 -15.29 -9.56
CA ARG A 179 -9.00 -16.49 -9.40
C ARG A 179 -7.64 -16.08 -8.84
N GLY A 180 -7.14 -16.84 -7.89
CA GLY A 180 -6.02 -16.42 -7.06
C GLY A 180 -5.62 -17.46 -6.03
N VAL A 181 -4.85 -17.05 -5.03
CA VAL A 181 -4.47 -17.88 -3.88
C VAL A 181 -5.13 -17.35 -2.61
N LYS A 182 -5.53 -18.22 -1.69
CA LYS A 182 -6.07 -17.77 -0.40
C LYS A 182 -4.94 -17.15 0.41
N ILE A 183 -5.18 -16.02 1.10
CA ILE A 183 -4.14 -15.37 1.90
C ILE A 183 -3.65 -16.30 3.00
N LYS A 184 -4.54 -17.03 3.69
CA LYS A 184 -4.14 -18.01 4.70
C LYS A 184 -3.19 -19.10 4.17
N ASP A 185 -3.43 -19.62 2.98
CA ASP A 185 -2.63 -20.70 2.37
C ASP A 185 -1.27 -20.13 1.91
N LEU A 186 -1.26 -18.90 1.38
CA LEU A 186 -0.04 -18.17 1.06
C LEU A 186 0.83 -17.93 2.29
N LEU A 187 0.24 -17.43 3.38
CA LEU A 187 0.96 -17.16 4.64
C LEU A 187 1.54 -18.45 5.24
N GLN A 188 0.76 -19.53 5.25
CA GLN A 188 1.25 -20.84 5.68
C GLN A 188 2.42 -21.34 4.82
N HIS A 189 2.33 -21.18 3.50
CA HIS A 189 3.39 -21.57 2.58
C HIS A 189 4.71 -20.84 2.83
N VAL A 190 4.66 -19.53 3.12
CA VAL A 190 5.87 -18.73 3.38
C VAL A 190 6.37 -18.82 4.83
N GLY A 191 5.70 -19.61 5.68
CA GLY A 191 6.11 -19.84 7.07
C GLY A 191 5.58 -18.80 8.05
N LEU A 192 4.25 -18.59 8.07
CA LEU A 192 3.59 -17.74 9.08
C LEU A 192 4.01 -18.14 10.49
N ARG A 193 4.49 -17.17 11.26
CA ARG A 193 4.94 -17.38 12.63
C ARG A 193 3.74 -17.47 13.60
N PRO A 194 3.79 -18.33 14.64
CA PRO A 194 2.67 -18.49 15.58
C PRO A 194 2.30 -17.21 16.33
N GLU A 195 3.25 -16.31 16.57
CA GLU A 195 3.03 -15.03 17.25
C GLU A 195 2.43 -13.94 16.35
N ALA A 196 2.27 -14.21 15.05
CA ALA A 196 1.69 -13.25 14.13
C ALA A 196 0.21 -13.00 14.47
N THR A 197 -0.16 -11.73 14.62
CA THR A 197 -1.53 -11.32 15.00
C THR A 197 -2.28 -10.64 13.86
N GLN A 198 -1.56 -10.03 12.91
CA GLN A 198 -2.16 -9.26 11.82
C GLN A 198 -1.24 -9.19 10.60
N ILE A 199 -1.80 -8.75 9.48
CA ILE A 199 -1.07 -8.41 8.27
C ILE A 199 -1.40 -6.97 7.85
N THR A 200 -0.44 -6.28 7.23
CA THR A 200 -0.68 -5.04 6.51
C THR A 200 -0.40 -5.26 5.03
N VAL A 201 -1.36 -4.91 4.18
CA VAL A 201 -1.26 -5.06 2.73
C VAL A 201 -1.03 -3.69 2.11
N PHE A 202 0.01 -3.57 1.29
CA PHE A 202 0.45 -2.30 0.69
C PHE A 202 0.18 -2.27 -0.82
N ALA A 203 -0.20 -1.09 -1.29
CA ALA A 203 -0.29 -0.71 -2.69
C ALA A 203 0.77 0.36 -3.02
N PRO A 204 1.14 0.53 -4.30
CA PRO A 204 2.18 1.47 -4.71
C PRO A 204 1.74 2.94 -4.64
N ASP A 205 0.45 3.23 -4.41
CA ASP A 205 -0.07 4.59 -4.25
C ASP A 205 -0.09 5.06 -2.78
N GLY A 206 0.68 4.38 -1.93
CA GLY A 206 0.74 4.63 -0.48
C GLY A 206 -0.48 4.10 0.28
N PHE A 207 -1.50 3.55 -0.40
CA PHE A 207 -2.63 2.94 0.28
C PHE A 207 -2.19 1.65 0.97
N SER A 208 -2.53 1.51 2.25
CA SER A 208 -2.34 0.29 3.01
C SER A 208 -3.55 0.00 3.88
N LYS A 209 -3.73 -1.28 4.21
CA LYS A 209 -4.77 -1.70 5.14
C LYS A 209 -4.31 -2.86 5.99
N THR A 210 -4.60 -2.78 7.29
CA THR A 210 -4.28 -3.81 8.27
C THR A 210 -5.48 -4.71 8.53
N PHE A 211 -5.21 -6.01 8.59
CA PHE A 211 -6.20 -7.06 8.86
C PHE A 211 -5.66 -7.98 9.95
N PRO A 212 -6.38 -8.25 11.04
CA PRO A 212 -6.04 -9.32 11.95
C PRO A 212 -5.98 -10.66 11.21
N ILE A 213 -5.13 -11.56 11.69
CA ILE A 213 -5.07 -12.92 11.16
C ILE A 213 -6.36 -13.67 11.52
N ASP A 214 -6.77 -13.55 12.78
CA ASP A 214 -7.96 -14.19 13.32
C ASP A 214 -8.69 -13.17 14.20
N ALA A 215 -9.98 -12.99 13.97
CA ALA A 215 -10.82 -12.07 14.72
C ALA A 215 -12.16 -12.73 15.08
N PRO A 216 -12.74 -12.44 16.26
CA PRO A 216 -14.03 -13.01 16.63
C PRO A 216 -15.16 -12.59 15.69
N ASP A 217 -16.01 -13.55 15.33
CA ASP A 217 -17.37 -13.30 14.82
C ASP A 217 -18.38 -13.48 15.97
N PRO A 218 -19.52 -12.75 16.00
CA PRO A 218 -20.12 -11.96 14.91
C PRO A 218 -19.78 -10.46 14.96
N GLN A 219 -19.92 -9.83 13.80
CA GLN A 219 -19.66 -8.40 13.59
C GLN A 219 -20.97 -7.64 13.42
N THR A 220 -21.00 -6.36 13.80
CA THR A 220 -22.12 -5.45 13.53
C THR A 220 -21.82 -4.60 12.30
N PRO A 221 -22.85 -4.10 11.59
CA PRO A 221 -22.68 -3.11 10.50
C PRO A 221 -21.76 -1.92 10.85
N SER A 222 -21.75 -1.51 12.11
CA SER A 222 -20.94 -0.41 12.62
C SER A 222 -19.48 -0.77 12.96
N ALA A 223 -19.10 -2.04 12.93
CA ALA A 223 -17.80 -2.53 13.38
C ALA A 223 -17.31 -3.75 12.55
N ILE A 224 -17.46 -3.67 11.22
CA ILE A 224 -16.99 -4.72 10.31
C ILE A 224 -15.45 -4.77 10.34
N GLN A 225 -14.89 -5.93 10.67
CA GLN A 225 -13.47 -6.24 10.73
C GLN A 225 -13.16 -7.47 9.86
N TYR A 226 -12.61 -7.27 8.68
CA TYR A 226 -12.11 -8.40 7.89
C TYR A 226 -10.88 -9.00 8.55
N ASP A 227 -10.75 -10.31 8.51
CA ASP A 227 -9.62 -11.09 9.02
C ASP A 227 -9.18 -12.14 8.01
N VAL A 228 -7.96 -12.66 8.14
CA VAL A 228 -7.38 -13.59 7.15
C VAL A 228 -8.09 -14.95 7.14
N MET A 229 -8.53 -15.43 8.29
CA MET A 229 -9.05 -16.80 8.46
C MET A 229 -10.53 -16.93 8.09
N GLY A 230 -11.30 -15.84 8.20
CA GLY A 230 -12.75 -15.84 8.10
C GLY A 230 -13.39 -16.43 9.36
N PRO A 231 -14.60 -17.03 9.27
CA PRO A 231 -15.35 -17.37 8.06
C PRO A 231 -15.93 -16.16 7.32
N TYR A 232 -16.35 -16.41 6.08
CA TYR A 232 -17.13 -15.49 5.25
C TYR A 232 -18.45 -16.15 4.85
N PRO A 233 -19.60 -15.48 5.00
CA PRO A 233 -20.89 -16.01 4.59
C PRO A 233 -20.95 -16.18 3.07
N PHE A 234 -21.89 -17.00 2.58
CA PHE A 234 -22.21 -17.03 1.16
C PHE A 234 -22.85 -15.70 0.74
N GLY A 235 -22.53 -15.25 -0.47
CA GLY A 235 -23.19 -14.11 -1.09
C GLY A 235 -24.49 -14.49 -1.79
N TYR A 236 -25.26 -13.48 -2.16
CA TYR A 236 -26.44 -13.62 -3.00
C TYR A 236 -26.22 -12.89 -4.32
N TYR A 237 -26.80 -13.42 -5.39
CA TYR A 237 -26.80 -12.79 -6.70
C TYR A 237 -28.10 -12.00 -6.86
N TYR A 238 -27.96 -10.70 -7.10
CA TYR A 238 -29.05 -9.79 -7.41
C TYR A 238 -28.94 -9.39 -8.87
N GLY A 239 -29.94 -9.70 -9.69
CA GLY A 239 -29.86 -9.57 -11.15
C GLY A 239 -30.78 -8.48 -11.70
N GLY A 240 -30.42 -7.93 -12.87
CA GLY A 240 -31.29 -7.00 -13.60
C GLY A 240 -31.30 -5.56 -13.08
N LEU A 241 -30.38 -5.21 -12.19
CA LEU A 241 -30.20 -3.86 -11.66
C LEU A 241 -29.32 -3.03 -12.61
N ASP A 242 -29.84 -1.92 -13.13
CA ASP A 242 -29.16 -1.07 -14.12
C ASP A 242 -27.93 -0.31 -13.58
N PHE A 243 -27.82 -0.21 -12.25
CA PHE A 243 -26.71 0.42 -11.54
C PHE A 243 -25.65 -0.59 -11.06
N VAL A 244 -25.75 -1.86 -11.44
CA VAL A 244 -24.78 -2.91 -11.09
C VAL A 244 -24.10 -3.44 -12.36
N GLU A 245 -22.79 -3.61 -12.30
CA GLU A 245 -22.03 -4.20 -13.40
C GLU A 245 -22.02 -5.73 -13.31
N TYR A 246 -22.40 -6.37 -14.41
CA TYR A 246 -22.44 -7.83 -14.59
C TYR A 246 -21.43 -8.29 -15.65
N ASN A 247 -20.18 -7.82 -15.56
CA ASN A 247 -19.14 -8.16 -16.53
C ASN A 247 -18.92 -9.68 -16.62
N TYR A 248 -19.14 -10.40 -15.52
CA TYR A 248 -19.21 -11.85 -15.48
C TYR A 248 -20.66 -12.33 -15.29
N TYR A 249 -21.26 -12.84 -16.36
CA TYR A 249 -22.56 -13.51 -16.31
C TYR A 249 -22.40 -15.01 -16.57
N PRO A 250 -22.49 -15.86 -15.54
CA PRO A 250 -22.28 -17.28 -15.72
C PRO A 250 -23.47 -18.01 -16.39
N GLY A 251 -24.60 -17.35 -16.64
CA GLY A 251 -25.72 -17.93 -17.39
C GLY A 251 -26.74 -18.72 -16.55
N TYR A 252 -26.51 -18.89 -15.25
CA TYR A 252 -27.32 -19.78 -14.39
C TYR A 252 -27.73 -19.20 -13.03
N PHE A 253 -27.54 -17.89 -12.79
CA PHE A 253 -28.08 -17.23 -11.60
C PHE A 253 -29.37 -16.48 -11.96
N TYR A 254 -30.41 -16.72 -11.15
CA TYR A 254 -31.58 -15.88 -11.08
C TYR A 254 -31.43 -14.91 -9.90
N ASP A 255 -32.21 -13.83 -9.93
CA ASP A 255 -32.28 -12.88 -8.83
C ASP A 255 -32.59 -13.58 -7.49
N GLY A 256 -31.85 -13.22 -6.43
CA GLY A 256 -31.94 -13.81 -5.10
C GLY A 256 -31.21 -15.16 -4.91
N HIS A 257 -30.54 -15.69 -5.94
CA HIS A 257 -29.81 -16.96 -5.81
C HIS A 257 -28.61 -16.88 -4.88
N ILE A 258 -28.39 -17.92 -4.08
CA ILE A 258 -27.16 -18.07 -3.30
C ILE A 258 -25.99 -18.38 -4.25
N ILE A 259 -24.91 -17.62 -4.11
CA ILE A 259 -23.63 -17.91 -4.75
C ILE A 259 -22.92 -18.97 -3.91
N ARG A 260 -22.83 -20.20 -4.43
CA ARG A 260 -22.34 -21.38 -3.68
C ARG A 260 -20.83 -21.49 -3.57
N ASP A 261 -20.09 -20.56 -4.17
CA ASP A 261 -18.64 -20.52 -4.06
C ASP A 261 -18.25 -20.27 -2.60
N ARG A 262 -17.30 -21.04 -2.08
CA ARG A 262 -16.72 -20.74 -0.77
C ARG A 262 -15.90 -19.47 -0.87
N LEU A 263 -16.12 -18.55 0.06
CA LEU A 263 -15.47 -17.25 0.05
C LEU A 263 -14.29 -17.21 1.03
N TYR A 264 -13.18 -16.63 0.59
CA TYR A 264 -11.99 -16.38 1.39
C TYR A 264 -11.42 -15.00 1.06
N MET A 265 -10.68 -14.43 2.02
CA MET A 265 -9.68 -13.41 1.69
C MET A 265 -8.63 -14.04 0.77
N MET A 266 -8.44 -13.46 -0.42
CA MET A 266 -7.54 -14.01 -1.43
C MET A 266 -6.70 -12.94 -2.13
N LEU A 267 -5.55 -13.35 -2.63
CA LEU A 267 -4.74 -12.60 -3.57
C LEU A 267 -5.12 -13.03 -4.99
N GLY A 268 -5.99 -12.25 -5.64
CA GLY A 268 -6.43 -12.47 -7.01
C GLY A 268 -5.36 -12.07 -8.03
N TYR A 269 -5.22 -12.86 -9.09
CA TYR A 269 -4.39 -12.54 -10.27
C TYR A 269 -5.16 -12.65 -11.60
N LEU A 270 -6.38 -13.22 -11.60
CA LEU A 270 -7.34 -13.08 -12.69
C LEU A 270 -8.65 -12.47 -12.19
N ARG A 271 -9.32 -11.74 -13.08
CA ARG A 271 -10.72 -11.30 -12.96
C ARG A 271 -11.47 -11.71 -14.22
N ASP A 272 -12.59 -12.39 -14.02
CA ASP A 272 -13.52 -12.80 -15.08
C ASP A 272 -12.86 -13.68 -16.17
N GLY A 273 -11.74 -14.32 -15.84
CA GLY A 273 -10.95 -15.18 -16.73
C GLY A 273 -9.67 -14.52 -17.26
N ASP A 274 -9.58 -13.19 -17.23
CA ASP A 274 -8.47 -12.44 -17.77
C ASP A 274 -7.47 -11.99 -16.68
N PRO A 275 -6.17 -11.84 -17.02
CA PRO A 275 -5.19 -11.24 -16.12
C PRO A 275 -5.61 -9.85 -15.68
N LEU A 276 -5.33 -9.51 -14.43
CA LEU A 276 -5.59 -8.17 -13.91
C LEU A 276 -4.74 -7.13 -14.66
N ASP A 277 -5.38 -6.01 -15.04
CA ASP A 277 -4.70 -4.87 -15.64
C ASP A 277 -3.61 -4.34 -14.72
N LYS A 278 -2.39 -4.22 -15.26
CA LYS A 278 -1.22 -3.82 -14.49
C LYS A 278 -1.42 -2.45 -13.82
N GLY A 279 -1.19 -2.41 -12.50
CA GLY A 279 -1.12 -1.20 -11.71
C GLY A 279 -0.06 -0.22 -12.21
N LYS A 280 -0.44 1.04 -12.39
CA LYS A 280 0.47 2.15 -12.71
C LYS A 280 -0.02 3.43 -12.03
N LEU A 281 0.91 4.23 -11.53
CA LEU A 281 0.62 5.59 -11.09
C LEU A 281 0.55 6.49 -12.32
N VAL A 282 -0.55 7.22 -12.46
CA VAL A 282 -0.77 8.18 -13.56
C VAL A 282 -1.23 9.52 -12.98
N PRO A 283 -0.98 10.65 -13.66
CA PRO A 283 -1.54 11.94 -13.25
C PRO A 283 -3.06 11.87 -13.13
N ASP A 284 -3.62 12.39 -12.04
CA ASP A 284 -5.06 12.52 -11.85
C ASP A 284 -5.61 13.47 -12.93
N PRO A 285 -6.57 13.01 -13.78
CA PRO A 285 -7.16 13.85 -14.80
C PRO A 285 -7.80 15.14 -14.25
N LYS A 286 -8.24 15.13 -12.98
CA LYS A 286 -8.84 16.28 -12.30
C LYS A 286 -7.81 17.16 -11.60
N ASN A 287 -6.64 16.61 -11.27
CA ASN A 287 -5.56 17.33 -10.61
C ASN A 287 -4.19 16.77 -11.06
N PRO A 288 -3.64 17.23 -12.19
CA PRO A 288 -2.42 16.64 -12.77
C PRO A 288 -1.18 16.66 -11.86
N GLY A 289 -1.17 17.46 -10.79
CA GLY A 289 -0.12 17.47 -9.77
C GLY A 289 -0.20 16.30 -8.78
N ARG A 290 -1.26 15.51 -8.82
CA ARG A 290 -1.46 14.32 -8.00
C ARG A 290 -1.37 13.07 -8.86
N LEU A 291 -0.74 12.02 -8.35
CA LEU A 291 -0.78 10.69 -8.96
C LEU A 291 -1.93 9.85 -8.39
N VAL A 292 -2.55 9.05 -9.25
CA VAL A 292 -3.60 8.09 -8.89
C VAL A 292 -3.28 6.71 -9.48
N LEU A 293 -3.73 5.67 -8.79
CA LEU A 293 -3.55 4.29 -9.24
C LEU A 293 -4.58 3.91 -10.31
N GLU A 294 -4.09 3.63 -11.52
CA GLU A 294 -4.83 2.97 -12.60
C GLU A 294 -4.46 1.48 -12.63
N GLY A 295 -5.40 0.61 -13.01
CA GLY A 295 -5.20 -0.86 -12.97
C GLY A 295 -5.33 -1.47 -11.57
N GLU A 296 -5.55 -2.78 -11.49
CA GLU A 296 -5.73 -3.48 -10.21
C GLU A 296 -4.74 -4.62 -9.97
N GLY A 297 -3.89 -4.91 -10.96
CA GLY A 297 -2.95 -6.01 -10.98
C GLY A 297 -1.49 -5.61 -10.72
N PRO A 298 -0.55 -6.57 -10.79
CA PRO A 298 -0.79 -7.97 -11.16
C PRO A 298 -1.48 -8.78 -10.05
N TYR A 299 -1.58 -8.22 -8.85
CA TYR A 299 -2.24 -8.83 -7.71
C TYR A 299 -3.25 -7.87 -7.08
N ARG A 300 -4.39 -8.39 -6.67
CA ARG A 300 -5.41 -7.67 -5.90
C ARG A 300 -5.75 -8.44 -4.64
N LEU A 301 -5.78 -7.77 -3.50
CA LEU A 301 -6.45 -8.31 -2.32
C LEU A 301 -7.96 -8.25 -2.55
N VAL A 302 -8.62 -9.39 -2.53
CA VAL A 302 -10.06 -9.52 -2.72
C VAL A 302 -10.68 -9.95 -1.40
N LEU A 303 -11.59 -9.12 -0.89
CA LEU A 303 -12.32 -9.37 0.33
C LEU A 303 -13.77 -9.74 0.01
N PRO A 304 -14.27 -10.88 0.49
CA PRO A 304 -15.71 -11.11 0.57
C PRO A 304 -16.36 -10.15 1.58
N GLN A 305 -17.68 -9.98 1.48
CA GLN A 305 -18.44 -9.35 2.55
C GLN A 305 -18.39 -10.24 3.81
N LYS A 306 -18.14 -9.64 4.96
CA LYS A 306 -18.32 -10.23 6.30
C LYS A 306 -19.80 -10.28 6.68
N ILE A 307 -20.58 -9.29 6.24
CA ILE A 307 -22.04 -9.28 6.38
C ILE A 307 -22.65 -9.33 4.97
N ALA A 308 -23.16 -10.49 4.58
CA ALA A 308 -23.75 -10.66 3.26
C ALA A 308 -24.92 -9.69 3.05
N GLY A 309 -24.88 -8.94 1.94
CA GLY A 309 -25.90 -7.97 1.58
C GLY A 309 -26.10 -7.89 0.06
N GLY A 310 -27.12 -7.14 -0.33
CA GLY A 310 -27.33 -6.79 -1.74
C GLY A 310 -26.66 -5.47 -2.12
N PRO A 311 -26.52 -5.20 -3.42
CA PRO A 311 -25.88 -3.99 -3.94
C PRO A 311 -26.61 -2.72 -3.49
N ASP A 312 -25.97 -1.57 -3.65
CA ASP A 312 -26.57 -0.24 -3.50
C ASP A 312 -25.98 0.76 -4.50
N ARG A 313 -26.70 1.87 -4.70
CA ARG A 313 -26.17 2.96 -5.52
C ARG A 313 -25.00 3.65 -4.80
N PRO A 314 -24.06 4.25 -5.55
CA PRO A 314 -22.98 5.03 -4.97
C PRO A 314 -23.51 6.15 -4.05
N SER A 315 -22.76 6.48 -3.00
CA SER A 315 -23.11 7.56 -2.05
C SER A 315 -23.26 8.95 -2.68
N THR A 316 -22.81 9.11 -3.93
CA THR A 316 -22.91 10.34 -4.72
C THR A 316 -24.11 10.36 -5.67
N ALA A 317 -24.84 9.25 -5.80
CA ALA A 317 -26.01 9.16 -6.65
C ALA A 317 -27.21 9.87 -6.01
N PRO A 318 -28.11 10.47 -6.83
CA PRO A 318 -29.38 10.98 -6.33
C PRO A 318 -30.21 9.87 -5.68
N ARG A 319 -30.94 10.23 -4.62
CA ARG A 319 -31.88 9.32 -3.96
C ARG A 319 -33.08 9.02 -4.89
N VAL A 320 -33.39 7.75 -5.08
CA VAL A 320 -34.50 7.25 -5.90
C VAL A 320 -35.65 6.75 -5.03
N GLY A 321 -35.36 6.15 -3.87
CA GLY A 321 -36.38 5.63 -2.95
C GLY A 321 -36.95 4.26 -3.31
N ASP A 322 -36.25 3.48 -4.14
CA ASP A 322 -36.66 2.15 -4.60
C ASP A 322 -36.09 0.99 -3.77
N GLY A 323 -35.43 1.29 -2.64
CA GLY A 323 -34.77 0.32 -1.77
C GLY A 323 -33.32 0.01 -2.14
N TRP A 324 -32.80 0.59 -3.23
CA TRP A 324 -31.42 0.41 -3.69
C TRP A 324 -30.57 1.69 -3.56
N ASP A 325 -31.06 2.69 -2.84
CA ASP A 325 -30.26 3.86 -2.46
C ASP A 325 -29.05 3.45 -1.61
N TYR A 326 -28.01 4.28 -1.62
CA TYR A 326 -26.82 4.10 -0.78
C TYR A 326 -27.20 3.86 0.69
N ASP A 327 -26.66 2.80 1.28
CA ASP A 327 -26.85 2.44 2.68
C ASP A 327 -25.50 2.34 3.40
N PRO A 328 -25.15 3.29 4.28
CA PRO A 328 -23.88 3.29 5.01
C PRO A 328 -23.73 2.12 6.01
N LEU A 329 -24.79 1.35 6.26
CA LEU A 329 -24.75 0.16 7.11
C LEU A 329 -24.44 -1.13 6.32
N LYS A 330 -24.34 -1.07 4.99
CA LYS A 330 -23.93 -2.22 4.19
C LYS A 330 -22.43 -2.46 4.25
N ASP A 331 -22.05 -3.70 4.00
CA ASP A 331 -20.65 -4.12 3.90
C ASP A 331 -20.06 -3.74 2.52
N HIS A 332 -19.45 -2.56 2.44
CA HIS A 332 -18.74 -2.08 1.24
C HIS A 332 -17.31 -2.66 1.16
N ASN A 333 -17.20 -3.98 1.01
CA ASN A 333 -15.95 -4.74 0.90
C ASN A 333 -14.96 -4.25 -0.16
N ALA A 334 -15.44 -3.64 -1.26
CA ALA A 334 -14.58 -3.15 -2.32
C ALA A 334 -13.64 -2.04 -1.85
N GLY A 335 -14.09 -1.18 -0.93
CA GLY A 335 -13.27 -0.09 -0.37
C GLY A 335 -12.12 -0.59 0.52
N SER A 336 -12.22 -1.82 1.01
CA SER A 336 -11.19 -2.49 1.81
C SER A 336 -10.26 -3.36 0.96
N SER A 337 -10.62 -3.65 -0.29
CA SER A 337 -9.87 -4.50 -1.21
C SER A 337 -8.71 -3.71 -1.83
N VAL A 338 -7.47 -4.08 -1.47
CA VAL A 338 -6.25 -3.39 -1.93
C VAL A 338 -5.93 -3.76 -3.39
N ARG A 339 -5.87 -2.74 -4.25
CA ARG A 339 -5.47 -2.89 -5.67
C ARG A 339 -3.95 -2.91 -5.79
N SER A 340 -3.44 -3.64 -6.79
CA SER A 340 -2.02 -3.62 -7.18
C SER A 340 -1.08 -3.92 -6.01
N VAL A 341 -1.36 -4.98 -5.25
CA VAL A 341 -0.63 -5.35 -4.04
C VAL A 341 0.86 -5.52 -4.35
N THR A 342 1.70 -4.77 -3.64
CA THR A 342 3.17 -4.80 -3.76
C THR A 342 3.83 -5.59 -2.64
N ALA A 343 3.25 -5.55 -1.44
CA ALA A 343 3.75 -6.26 -0.27
C ALA A 343 2.67 -6.62 0.73
N ILE A 344 2.97 -7.64 1.53
CA ILE A 344 2.18 -8.04 2.70
C ILE A 344 3.17 -8.14 3.85
N ARG A 345 3.03 -7.27 4.84
CA ARG A 345 3.78 -7.34 6.10
C ARG A 345 3.03 -8.20 7.09
N VAL A 346 3.76 -9.03 7.83
CA VAL A 346 3.24 -9.85 8.92
C VAL A 346 3.71 -9.24 10.23
N GLU A 347 2.76 -8.91 11.10
CA GLU A 347 3.02 -8.23 12.37
C GLU A 347 2.65 -9.11 13.57
N PRO A 348 3.32 -8.92 14.72
CA PRO A 348 4.45 -8.01 14.94
C PRO A 348 5.71 -8.48 14.19
N LEU A 349 6.63 -7.57 13.86
CA LEU A 349 7.93 -7.96 13.29
C LEU A 349 8.70 -8.86 14.27
N PRO A 350 9.61 -9.72 13.79
CA PRO A 350 10.51 -10.45 14.68
C PRO A 350 11.28 -9.49 15.59
N ALA A 351 11.56 -9.91 16.83
CA ALA A 351 12.39 -9.14 17.75
C ALA A 351 13.75 -8.80 17.12
N GLU A 352 14.28 -7.62 17.44
CA GLU A 352 15.56 -7.12 16.90
C GLU A 352 15.59 -6.96 15.38
N THR A 353 14.42 -6.77 14.75
CA THR A 353 14.34 -6.48 13.32
C THR A 353 13.63 -5.17 13.00
N THR A 354 14.03 -4.58 11.88
CA THR A 354 13.41 -3.39 11.26
C THR A 354 12.85 -3.77 9.89
N ASP A 355 11.80 -3.08 9.48
CA ASP A 355 11.15 -3.26 8.18
C ASP A 355 11.54 -2.13 7.22
N PHE A 356 11.22 -2.32 5.94
CA PHE A 356 11.20 -1.25 4.98
C PHE A 356 10.15 -0.19 5.38
N ASN A 357 10.51 1.09 5.31
CA ASN A 357 9.56 2.15 5.57
C ASN A 357 8.66 2.36 4.33
N TRP A 358 7.57 1.59 4.26
CA TRP A 358 6.63 1.60 3.13
C TRP A 358 5.94 2.95 2.89
N THR A 359 5.97 3.87 3.85
CA THR A 359 5.40 5.22 3.71
C THR A 359 6.42 6.25 3.23
N GLU A 360 7.71 6.06 3.52
CA GLU A 360 8.77 7.05 3.23
C GLU A 360 9.75 6.59 2.15
N SER A 361 9.70 5.33 1.73
CA SER A 361 10.68 4.74 0.80
C SER A 361 10.07 4.34 -0.55
N GLY A 362 8.91 4.91 -0.91
CA GLY A 362 8.11 4.57 -2.11
C GLY A 362 8.46 5.33 -3.38
#